data_AF-A0A661VTL6-F1
#
_entry.id   AF-A0A661VTL6-F1
#
_cell.length_a   1.000
_cell.length_b   1.000
_cell.length_c   1.000
_cell.angle_alpha   90.00
_cell.angle_beta   90.00
_cell.angle_gamma   90.00
#
_symmetry.space_group_name_H-M   'P 1'
#
loop_
_entity.id
_entity.type
_entity.pdbx_description
1 polymer ?
#
loop_
_entity_poly.entity_id
_entity_poly.type
_entity_poly.pdbx_seq_one_letter_code
_entity_poly.pdbx_strand_id
1 'polypeptide(L)'
;GTPFGSTFFTKIVVPEPPMPTLTSTPVPTFTPTEEVTGTCAVAVDPELEPVMAQVAALGLNLGCPLGNAYQASGAFQEYWANVGDINPHTHYRSLMIWTVPYKQGEIYTVRGQDTDAYRATVTASYDYWEEPQPEIHPDCAGMTVPGGYVMPIRGFGKLWCENQLYDTLGWPAVAESAVTLRVQHLENGRLLKVSGLPALAYVVAWQYDNGAATVRMVAP
;
A
#
# COMPACT_ATOMS: atom_id res chain seq x y z
N GLY A 1 -10.96 33.13 -33.14
CA GLY A 1 -12.42 33.04 -32.96
C GLY A 1 -12.69 32.11 -31.82
N THR A 2 -13.37 32.57 -30.78
CA THR A 2 -13.61 31.81 -29.55
C THR A 2 -14.85 30.92 -29.73
N PRO A 3 -14.76 29.60 -29.55
CA PRO A 3 -15.94 28.74 -29.63
C PRO A 3 -16.78 28.86 -28.35
N PHE A 4 -18.03 29.29 -28.51
CA PHE A 4 -19.06 29.20 -27.48
C PHE A 4 -19.70 27.81 -27.53
N GLY A 5 -19.54 27.03 -26.46
CA GLY A 5 -20.30 25.80 -26.21
C GLY A 5 -21.18 26.00 -24.98
N SER A 6 -22.49 25.89 -25.14
CA SER A 6 -23.47 25.96 -24.05
C SER A 6 -23.96 24.55 -23.71
N THR A 7 -23.82 24.17 -22.44
CA THR A 7 -24.31 22.90 -21.90
C THR A 7 -25.72 23.10 -21.35
N PHE A 8 -26.69 22.29 -21.80
CA PHE A 8 -28.04 22.26 -21.25
C PHE A 8 -28.19 21.04 -20.33
N PHE A 9 -28.70 21.25 -19.12
CA PHE A 9 -29.05 20.19 -18.19
C PHE A 9 -30.56 20.02 -18.16
N THR A 10 -31.04 18.86 -18.61
CA THR A 10 -32.47 18.52 -18.56
C THR A 10 -32.74 17.73 -17.29
N LYS A 11 -33.55 18.28 -16.38
CA LYS A 11 -34.01 17.60 -15.18
C LYS A 11 -35.19 16.69 -15.52
N ILE A 12 -34.94 15.38 -15.60
CA ILE A 12 -35.99 14.37 -15.75
C ILE A 12 -36.59 14.12 -14.36
N VAL A 13 -37.85 14.49 -14.16
CA VAL A 13 -38.59 14.19 -12.92
C VAL A 13 -39.35 12.89 -13.15
N VAL A 14 -38.90 11.82 -12.49
CA VAL A 14 -39.58 10.52 -12.50
C VAL A 14 -40.62 10.51 -11.36
N PRO A 15 -41.90 10.25 -11.64
CA PRO A 15 -42.92 10.14 -10.61
C PRO A 15 -42.68 8.89 -9.75
N GLU A 16 -42.71 9.09 -8.43
CA GLU A 16 -42.43 8.05 -7.45
C GLU A 16 -43.61 7.05 -7.36
N PRO A 17 -43.38 5.73 -7.49
CA PRO A 17 -44.44 4.74 -7.42
C PRO A 17 -45.02 4.65 -6.00
N PRO A 18 -46.30 4.25 -5.84
CA PRO A 18 -46.93 4.12 -4.54
C PRO A 18 -46.16 3.13 -3.65
N MET A 19 -45.76 3.60 -2.47
CA MET A 19 -45.00 2.81 -1.51
C MET A 19 -45.85 1.65 -0.98
N PRO A 20 -45.41 0.39 -1.11
CA PRO A 20 -46.15 -0.75 -0.57
C PRO A 20 -46.15 -0.71 0.97
N THR A 21 -47.34 -0.86 1.57
CA THR A 21 -47.50 -1.00 3.02
C THR A 21 -46.84 -2.30 3.48
N LEU A 22 -45.74 -2.19 4.23
CA LEU A 22 -45.01 -3.35 4.75
C LEU A 22 -45.72 -3.92 5.98
N THR A 23 -46.20 -5.16 5.86
CA THR A 23 -46.66 -5.98 6.99
C THR A 23 -45.47 -6.38 7.85
N SER A 24 -45.47 -6.04 9.14
CA SER A 24 -44.37 -6.37 10.05
C SER A 24 -44.27 -7.90 10.25
N THR A 25 -43.26 -8.53 9.66
CA THR A 25 -42.89 -9.91 9.98
C THR A 25 -42.18 -9.92 11.35
N PRO A 26 -42.52 -10.85 12.26
CA PRO A 26 -41.82 -10.97 13.54
C PRO A 26 -40.32 -11.18 13.30
N VAL A 27 -39.51 -10.38 13.97
CA VAL A 27 -38.05 -10.44 13.89
C VAL A 27 -37.60 -11.80 14.43
N PRO A 28 -36.87 -12.62 13.63
CA PRO A 28 -36.30 -13.85 14.15
C PRO A 28 -35.36 -13.51 15.30
N THR A 29 -35.58 -14.14 16.45
CA THR A 29 -34.66 -14.04 17.59
C THR A 29 -33.40 -14.81 17.21
N PHE A 30 -32.34 -14.08 16.87
CA PHE A 30 -31.03 -14.67 16.64
C PHE A 30 -30.46 -15.11 17.99
N THR A 31 -30.30 -16.41 18.18
CA THR A 31 -29.43 -16.95 19.23
C THR A 31 -28.02 -16.44 18.95
N PRO A 32 -27.33 -15.80 19.91
CA PRO A 32 -25.94 -15.39 19.72
C PRO A 32 -25.12 -16.63 19.40
N THR A 33 -24.61 -16.70 18.17
CA THR A 33 -23.62 -17.71 17.75
C THR A 33 -22.43 -17.56 18.68
N GLU A 34 -22.09 -18.65 19.38
CA GLU A 34 -20.87 -18.71 20.20
C GLU A 34 -19.69 -18.20 19.37
N GLU A 35 -19.01 -17.19 19.91
CA GLU A 35 -17.80 -16.62 19.35
C GLU A 35 -16.75 -17.73 19.35
N VAL A 36 -16.56 -18.35 18.18
CA VAL A 36 -15.57 -19.41 17.99
C VAL A 36 -14.22 -18.77 18.27
N THR A 37 -13.70 -18.99 19.48
CA THR A 37 -12.31 -18.72 19.85
C THR A 37 -11.42 -19.73 19.13
N GLY A 38 -11.40 -19.65 17.80
CA GLY A 38 -10.58 -20.48 16.94
C GLY A 38 -9.15 -19.99 17.04
N THR A 39 -8.30 -20.73 17.73
CA THR A 39 -6.85 -20.55 17.62
C THR A 39 -6.43 -20.89 16.20
N CYS A 40 -5.67 -20.02 15.54
CA CYS A 40 -5.15 -20.28 14.21
C CYS A 40 -4.30 -21.57 14.20
N ALA A 41 -4.44 -22.38 13.14
CA ALA A 41 -3.66 -23.60 12.98
C ALA A 41 -2.16 -23.33 12.77
N VAL A 42 -1.82 -22.15 12.23
CA VAL A 42 -0.46 -21.69 12.00
C VAL A 42 -0.24 -20.38 12.78
N ALA A 43 0.89 -20.29 13.48
CA ALA A 43 1.27 -19.10 14.21
C ALA A 43 1.81 -18.00 13.28
N VAL A 44 1.72 -16.75 13.72
CA VAL A 44 2.42 -15.63 13.07
C VAL A 44 3.93 -15.84 13.24
N ASP A 45 4.71 -15.52 12.21
CA ASP A 45 6.17 -15.61 12.28
C ASP A 45 6.72 -14.59 13.32
N PRO A 46 7.64 -14.99 14.22
CA PRO A 46 8.17 -14.09 15.26
C PRO A 46 8.83 -12.81 14.73
N GLU A 47 9.40 -12.82 13.51
CA GLU A 47 9.98 -11.62 12.91
C GLU A 47 8.91 -10.62 12.42
N LEU A 48 7.67 -11.09 12.24
CA LEU A 48 6.52 -10.31 11.80
C LEU A 48 5.61 -9.89 12.96
N GLU A 49 5.69 -10.57 14.11
CA GLU A 49 4.93 -10.24 15.32
C GLU A 49 4.98 -8.75 15.75
N PRO A 50 6.09 -8.00 15.60
CA PRO A 50 6.13 -6.60 16.05
C PRO A 50 5.03 -5.71 15.45
N VAL A 51 4.50 -6.02 14.27
CA VAL A 51 3.43 -5.21 13.65
C VAL A 51 2.02 -5.58 14.15
N MET A 52 1.86 -6.68 14.89
CA MET A 52 0.53 -7.19 15.25
C MET A 52 -0.21 -6.33 16.28
N ALA A 53 0.52 -5.71 17.22
CA ALA A 53 -0.09 -4.74 18.14
C ALA A 53 -0.68 -3.53 17.40
N GLN A 54 0.01 -3.11 16.34
CA GLN A 54 -0.38 -2.02 15.46
C GLN A 54 -1.60 -2.38 14.60
N VAL A 55 -1.63 -3.60 14.05
CA VAL A 55 -2.78 -4.19 13.35
C VAL A 55 -4.03 -4.17 14.24
N ALA A 56 -3.92 -4.64 15.48
CA ALA A 56 -5.03 -4.65 16.43
C ALA A 56 -5.51 -3.23 16.77
N ALA A 57 -4.59 -2.28 16.98
CA ALA A 57 -4.93 -0.90 17.29
C ALA A 57 -5.62 -0.14 16.14
N LEU A 58 -5.37 -0.52 14.88
CA LEU A 58 -6.09 0.02 13.71
C LEU A 58 -7.39 -0.74 13.40
N GLY A 59 -7.65 -1.87 14.05
CA GLY A 59 -8.77 -2.75 13.74
C GLY A 59 -8.66 -3.41 12.36
N LEU A 60 -7.44 -3.65 11.86
CA LEU A 60 -7.24 -4.38 10.61
C LEU A 60 -7.54 -5.87 10.84
N ASN A 61 -8.41 -6.45 10.01
CA ASN A 61 -8.74 -7.87 10.10
C ASN A 61 -7.94 -8.65 9.05
N LEU A 62 -6.78 -9.17 9.46
CA LEU A 62 -5.91 -9.95 8.55
C LEU A 62 -6.29 -11.44 8.50
N GLY A 63 -7.12 -11.92 9.42
CA GLY A 63 -7.45 -13.34 9.58
C GLY A 63 -6.27 -14.20 10.08
N CYS A 64 -6.40 -15.52 9.96
CA CYS A 64 -5.36 -16.46 10.35
C CYS A 64 -4.25 -16.60 9.29
N PRO A 65 -3.00 -16.89 9.68
CA PRO A 65 -1.95 -17.28 8.75
C PRO A 65 -2.32 -18.54 7.97
N LEU A 66 -2.12 -18.49 6.65
CA LEU A 66 -2.40 -19.61 5.73
C LEU A 66 -1.24 -20.61 5.66
N GLY A 67 -0.07 -20.25 6.18
CA GLY A 67 1.14 -21.07 6.13
C GLY A 67 2.32 -20.40 6.82
N ASN A 68 3.44 -21.13 6.86
CA ASN A 68 4.69 -20.60 7.39
C ASN A 68 5.20 -19.44 6.52
N ALA A 69 5.89 -18.49 7.16
CA ALA A 69 6.56 -17.45 6.41
C ALA A 69 7.72 -18.02 5.55
N TYR A 70 7.95 -17.41 4.40
CA TYR A 70 9.02 -17.76 3.47
C TYR A 70 9.90 -16.55 3.18
N GLN A 71 11.11 -16.83 2.67
CA GLN A 71 12.02 -15.78 2.21
C GLN A 71 11.83 -15.54 0.72
N ALA A 72 11.90 -14.27 0.32
CA ALA A 72 11.91 -13.86 -1.08
C ALA A 72 12.99 -12.79 -1.30
N SER A 73 13.55 -12.75 -2.52
CA SER A 73 14.37 -11.62 -2.95
C SER A 73 13.48 -10.46 -3.38
N GLY A 74 13.92 -9.25 -3.13
CA GLY A 74 13.18 -8.05 -3.51
C GLY A 74 14.07 -6.84 -3.77
N ALA A 75 13.41 -5.73 -4.08
CA ALA A 75 14.01 -4.40 -4.10
C ALA A 75 13.18 -3.44 -3.25
N PHE A 76 13.83 -2.40 -2.74
CA PHE A 76 13.22 -1.45 -1.83
C PHE A 76 13.74 -0.04 -2.10
N GLN A 77 12.82 0.93 -2.04
CA GLN A 77 13.15 2.34 -2.04
C GLN A 77 12.18 3.12 -1.14
N GLU A 78 12.73 4.05 -0.36
CA GLU A 78 11.99 4.91 0.56
C GLU A 78 11.79 6.30 -0.06
N TYR A 79 10.59 6.86 0.12
CA TYR A 79 10.15 8.12 -0.45
C TYR A 79 9.66 9.07 0.65
N TRP A 80 9.95 10.35 0.46
CA TRP A 80 9.64 11.41 1.40
C TRP A 80 8.78 12.47 0.71
N ALA A 81 7.54 12.60 1.16
CA ALA A 81 6.68 13.70 0.75
C ALA A 81 7.10 15.02 1.44
N ASN A 82 6.60 16.14 0.93
CA ASN A 82 6.88 17.48 1.47
C ASN A 82 8.38 17.86 1.41
N VAL A 83 9.04 17.59 0.28
CA VAL A 83 10.48 17.85 0.07
C VAL A 83 10.93 19.31 0.32
N GLY A 84 9.99 20.26 0.31
CA GLY A 84 10.24 21.67 0.62
C GLY A 84 10.22 22.01 2.12
N ASP A 85 9.78 21.10 2.98
CA ASP A 85 9.83 21.23 4.43
C ASP A 85 11.05 20.50 4.97
N ILE A 86 11.81 21.12 5.88
CA ILE A 86 13.00 20.53 6.47
C ILE A 86 12.67 19.66 7.70
N ASN A 87 11.46 19.76 8.24
CA ASN A 87 11.10 19.04 9.45
C ASN A 87 10.77 17.56 9.13
N PRO A 88 11.59 16.59 9.57
CA PRO A 88 11.32 15.17 9.29
C PRO A 88 10.03 14.67 9.97
N HIS A 89 9.53 15.37 10.99
CA HIS A 89 8.27 15.05 11.66
C HIS A 89 7.03 15.55 10.92
N THR A 90 7.17 16.24 9.79
CA THR A 90 6.05 16.64 8.92
C THR A 90 6.05 15.88 7.59
N HIS A 91 6.99 14.94 7.42
CA HIS A 91 7.11 14.14 6.21
C HIS A 91 6.25 12.89 6.30
N TYR A 92 5.42 12.67 5.28
CA TYR A 92 4.83 11.36 5.05
C TYR A 92 5.89 10.46 4.45
N ARG A 93 6.14 9.34 5.10
CA ARG A 93 7.07 8.32 4.63
C ARG A 93 6.32 7.29 3.82
N SER A 94 6.76 7.06 2.59
CA SER A 94 6.20 6.05 1.70
C SER A 94 7.28 5.09 1.24
N LEU A 95 6.89 3.87 0.90
CA LEU A 95 7.80 2.81 0.48
C LEU A 95 7.36 2.28 -0.88
N MET A 96 8.31 1.89 -1.72
CA MET A 96 8.07 0.97 -2.83
C MET A 96 8.86 -0.31 -2.60
N ILE A 97 8.18 -1.44 -2.71
CA ILE A 97 8.73 -2.76 -2.43
C ILE A 97 8.44 -3.65 -3.63
N TRP A 98 9.48 -4.14 -4.30
CA TRP A 98 9.35 -5.13 -5.37
C TRP A 98 9.61 -6.53 -4.83
N THR A 99 8.81 -7.52 -5.25
CA THR A 99 9.02 -8.93 -4.88
C THR A 99 8.64 -9.89 -6.02
N VAL A 100 9.24 -11.08 -5.96
CA VAL A 100 8.82 -12.30 -6.67
C VAL A 100 8.04 -13.21 -5.69
N PRO A 101 7.08 -14.07 -6.10
CA PRO A 101 7.24 -15.04 -7.19
C PRO A 101 6.33 -14.87 -8.43
N TYR A 102 5.47 -13.86 -8.51
CA TYR A 102 4.61 -13.70 -9.70
C TYR A 102 5.44 -13.33 -10.93
N LYS A 103 5.10 -13.89 -12.10
CA LYS A 103 5.99 -13.99 -13.29
C LYS A 103 6.64 -12.69 -13.77
N GLN A 104 6.07 -11.53 -13.46
CA GLN A 104 6.56 -10.21 -13.86
C GLN A 104 7.13 -9.41 -12.66
N GLY A 105 7.08 -9.95 -11.44
CA GLY A 105 7.29 -9.18 -10.22
C GLY A 105 6.09 -8.30 -9.89
N GLU A 106 5.89 -8.03 -8.60
CA GLU A 106 4.89 -7.08 -8.12
C GLU A 106 5.59 -5.98 -7.32
N ILE A 107 5.21 -4.73 -7.60
CA ILE A 107 5.60 -3.54 -6.84
C ILE A 107 4.44 -3.18 -5.92
N TYR A 108 4.69 -3.24 -4.61
CA TYR A 108 3.81 -2.70 -3.59
C TYR A 108 4.19 -1.26 -3.31
N THR A 109 3.26 -0.35 -3.57
CA THR A 109 3.35 1.05 -3.18
C THR A 109 2.68 1.21 -1.81
N VAL A 110 3.49 1.43 -0.77
CA VAL A 110 3.05 1.66 0.60
C VAL A 110 3.02 3.17 0.85
N ARG A 111 1.84 3.79 0.74
CA ARG A 111 1.67 5.23 0.92
C ARG A 111 1.41 5.56 2.39
N GLY A 112 2.33 6.29 3.03
CA GLY A 112 2.13 6.79 4.39
C GLY A 112 0.97 7.78 4.49
N GLN A 113 0.17 7.68 5.55
CA GLN A 113 -0.98 8.54 5.82
C GLN A 113 -0.80 9.41 7.07
N ASP A 114 0.25 9.18 7.84
CA ASP A 114 0.64 9.99 8.99
C ASP A 114 2.15 10.22 9.02
N THR A 115 2.56 11.17 9.84
CA THR A 115 3.96 11.55 10.03
C THR A 115 4.71 10.62 10.97
N ASP A 116 3.99 9.81 11.74
CA ASP A 116 4.55 8.76 12.59
C ASP A 116 4.91 7.50 11.76
N ALA A 117 4.60 7.52 10.46
CA ALA A 117 4.78 6.41 9.51
C ALA A 117 4.13 5.10 10.00
N TYR A 118 3.02 5.22 10.72
CA TYR A 118 2.28 4.13 11.30
C TYR A 118 1.14 3.70 10.37
N ARG A 119 0.29 4.64 9.91
CA ARG A 119 -0.84 4.34 9.01
C ARG A 119 -0.41 4.44 7.56
N ALA A 120 -0.86 3.49 6.75
CA ALA A 120 -0.59 3.47 5.33
C ALA A 120 -1.74 2.90 4.49
N THR A 121 -1.64 3.06 3.18
CA THR A 121 -2.40 2.27 2.19
C THR A 121 -1.42 1.57 1.26
N VAL A 122 -1.70 0.31 0.93
CA VAL A 122 -0.92 -0.49 0.00
C VAL A 122 -1.69 -0.67 -1.30
N THR A 123 -1.04 -0.35 -2.42
CA THR A 123 -1.50 -0.69 -3.77
C THR A 123 -0.46 -1.60 -4.42
N ALA A 124 -0.91 -2.68 -5.07
CA ALA A 124 -0.06 -3.55 -5.86
C ALA A 124 -0.10 -3.15 -7.34
N SER A 125 1.04 -3.20 -8.01
CA SER A 125 1.16 -2.98 -9.46
C SER A 125 2.17 -3.97 -10.03
N TYR A 126 1.94 -4.44 -11.26
CA TYR A 126 2.92 -5.29 -11.92
C TYR A 126 4.13 -4.47 -12.38
N ASP A 127 5.31 -5.06 -12.31
CA ASP A 127 6.50 -4.47 -12.90
C ASP A 127 6.55 -4.80 -14.40
N TYR A 128 6.26 -3.79 -15.23
CA TYR A 128 6.34 -3.89 -16.68
C TYR A 128 7.60 -3.25 -17.25
N TRP A 129 8.59 -2.93 -16.41
CA TRP A 129 9.89 -2.51 -16.92
C TRP A 129 10.67 -3.73 -17.42
N GLU A 130 11.38 -3.53 -18.53
CA GLU A 130 12.20 -4.56 -19.14
C GLU A 130 13.56 -3.95 -19.51
N GLU A 131 14.61 -4.77 -19.53
CA GLU A 131 16.00 -4.33 -19.81
C GLU A 131 16.20 -3.39 -21.02
N PRO A 132 15.49 -3.54 -22.17
CA PRO A 132 15.67 -2.61 -23.30
C PRO A 132 14.99 -1.24 -23.09
N GLN A 133 14.16 -1.07 -22.07
CA GLN A 133 13.51 0.20 -21.76
C GLN A 133 14.52 1.15 -21.09
N PRO A 134 14.38 2.47 -21.26
CA PRO A 134 15.27 3.43 -20.61
C PRO A 134 15.19 3.33 -19.08
N GLU A 135 16.31 3.59 -18.40
CA GLU A 135 16.34 3.60 -16.93
C GLU A 135 15.48 4.73 -16.35
N ILE A 136 15.49 5.91 -16.98
CA ILE A 136 14.60 7.03 -16.64
C ILE A 136 13.42 6.99 -17.60
N HIS A 137 12.20 6.88 -17.06
CA HIS A 137 11.00 6.84 -17.88
C HIS A 137 10.82 8.17 -18.67
N PRO A 138 10.39 8.13 -19.94
CA PRO A 138 10.19 9.33 -20.76
C PRO A 138 9.25 10.37 -20.13
N ASP A 139 8.26 9.95 -19.34
CA ASP A 139 7.33 10.88 -18.67
C ASP A 139 8.02 11.76 -17.61
N CYS A 140 9.18 11.34 -17.11
CA CYS A 140 10.03 12.14 -16.22
C CYS A 140 11.23 12.76 -16.93
N ALA A 141 11.35 12.62 -18.25
CA ALA A 141 12.48 13.16 -18.99
C ALA A 141 12.51 14.70 -18.85
N GLY A 142 13.62 15.23 -18.34
CA GLY A 142 13.80 16.66 -18.12
C GLY A 142 13.21 17.21 -16.81
N MET A 143 12.65 16.37 -15.94
CA MET A 143 12.30 16.79 -14.58
C MET A 143 13.57 17.19 -13.81
N THR A 144 13.48 18.28 -13.05
CA THR A 144 14.56 18.71 -12.16
C THR A 144 14.43 17.99 -10.83
N VAL A 145 15.42 17.19 -10.47
CA VAL A 145 15.45 16.49 -9.18
C VAL A 145 15.71 17.50 -8.06
N PRO A 146 14.88 17.54 -6.99
CA PRO A 146 15.14 18.40 -5.85
C PRO A 146 16.49 18.09 -5.19
N GLY A 147 17.14 19.10 -4.61
CA GLY A 147 18.43 18.93 -3.95
C GLY A 147 18.37 17.92 -2.80
N GLY A 148 19.31 16.96 -2.78
CA GLY A 148 19.35 15.88 -1.77
C GLY A 148 18.50 14.66 -2.10
N TYR A 149 17.81 14.66 -3.25
CA TYR A 149 17.00 13.55 -3.73
C TYR A 149 17.59 12.93 -5.00
N VAL A 150 17.08 11.76 -5.37
CA VAL A 150 17.44 11.05 -6.61
C VAL A 150 16.20 10.75 -7.43
N MET A 151 16.37 10.64 -8.75
CA MET A 151 15.30 10.15 -9.64
C MET A 151 15.19 8.62 -9.47
N PRO A 152 14.01 8.06 -9.14
CA PRO A 152 13.82 6.62 -9.20
C PRO A 152 13.97 6.14 -10.66
N ILE A 153 14.55 4.95 -10.83
CA ILE A 153 14.84 4.37 -12.15
C ILE A 153 14.17 3.00 -12.31
N ARG A 154 14.17 2.45 -13.52
CA ARG A 154 13.67 1.11 -13.86
C ARG A 154 12.21 0.89 -13.43
N GLY A 155 11.87 -0.27 -12.86
CA GLY A 155 10.50 -0.63 -12.46
C GLY A 155 9.85 0.39 -11.53
N PHE A 156 10.57 0.81 -10.48
CA PHE A 156 10.11 1.85 -9.58
C PHE A 156 9.97 3.21 -10.28
N GLY A 157 10.99 3.60 -11.05
CA GLY A 157 10.97 4.85 -11.82
C GLY A 157 9.81 4.93 -12.80
N LYS A 158 9.57 3.85 -13.56
CA LYS A 158 8.45 3.74 -14.51
C LYS A 158 7.11 3.92 -13.81
N LEU A 159 6.82 3.11 -12.78
CA LEU A 159 5.56 3.21 -12.04
C LEU A 159 5.38 4.60 -11.42
N TRP A 160 6.44 5.16 -10.85
CA TRP A 160 6.44 6.48 -10.23
C TRP A 160 6.20 7.62 -11.23
N CYS A 161 6.81 7.54 -12.41
CA CYS A 161 6.67 8.53 -13.48
C CYS A 161 5.30 8.49 -14.16
N GLU A 162 4.87 7.30 -14.61
CA GLU A 162 3.59 7.12 -15.34
C GLU A 162 2.38 7.56 -14.49
N ASN A 163 2.47 7.37 -13.17
CA ASN A 163 1.38 7.69 -12.23
C ASN A 163 1.60 9.00 -11.47
N GLN A 164 2.62 9.78 -11.84
CA GLN A 164 2.93 11.08 -11.23
C GLN A 164 3.02 11.02 -9.69
N LEU A 165 3.68 9.98 -9.18
CA LEU A 165 3.73 9.69 -7.74
C LEU A 165 4.60 10.68 -6.94
N TYR A 166 5.29 11.62 -7.60
CA TYR A 166 6.04 12.70 -6.96
C TYR A 166 5.19 13.58 -6.04
N ASP A 167 3.90 13.77 -6.34
CA ASP A 167 2.99 14.57 -5.50
C ASP A 167 2.41 13.79 -4.32
N THR A 168 2.38 12.45 -4.41
CA THR A 168 1.67 11.60 -3.44
C THR A 168 2.62 10.81 -2.53
N LEU A 169 3.69 10.25 -3.09
CA LEU A 169 4.74 9.56 -2.34
C LEU A 169 5.92 10.48 -2.03
N GLY A 170 6.14 11.48 -2.89
CA GLY A 170 7.31 12.36 -2.81
C GLY A 170 8.51 11.81 -3.56
N TRP A 171 9.70 12.15 -3.07
CA TRP A 171 10.97 11.85 -3.72
C TRP A 171 11.84 10.93 -2.86
N PRO A 172 12.59 10.00 -3.45
CA PRO A 172 13.52 9.18 -2.71
C PRO A 172 14.85 9.92 -2.51
N ALA A 173 15.41 9.83 -1.30
CA ALA A 173 16.73 10.40 -0.98
C ALA A 173 17.89 9.44 -1.33
N VAL A 174 17.58 8.15 -1.44
CA VAL A 174 18.55 7.07 -1.67
C VAL A 174 18.09 6.25 -2.88
N ALA A 175 19.05 5.72 -3.63
CA ALA A 175 18.77 4.81 -4.73
C ALA A 175 18.09 3.51 -4.24
N GLU A 176 17.40 2.85 -5.16
CA GLU A 176 16.87 1.51 -4.95
C GLU A 176 17.95 0.55 -4.45
N SER A 177 17.58 -0.32 -3.51
CA SER A 177 18.46 -1.32 -2.90
C SER A 177 17.87 -2.72 -3.02
N ALA A 178 18.72 -3.71 -3.25
CA ALA A 178 18.34 -5.11 -3.14
C ALA A 178 18.11 -5.50 -1.68
N VAL A 179 17.03 -6.22 -1.41
CA VAL A 179 16.59 -6.60 -0.07
C VAL A 179 16.20 -8.08 0.00
N THR A 180 16.20 -8.61 1.22
CA THR A 180 15.57 -9.89 1.54
C THR A 180 14.24 -9.62 2.22
N LEU A 181 13.20 -10.33 1.80
CA LEU A 181 11.85 -10.21 2.31
C LEU A 181 11.48 -11.46 3.11
N ARG A 182 10.82 -11.28 4.26
CA ARG A 182 10.13 -12.36 4.99
C ARG A 182 8.64 -12.16 4.82
N VAL A 183 7.97 -13.09 4.18
CA VAL A 183 6.57 -12.93 3.75
C VAL A 183 5.70 -14.01 4.39
N GLN A 184 4.58 -13.62 4.97
CA GLN A 184 3.55 -14.54 5.45
C GLN A 184 2.18 -14.13 4.92
N HIS A 185 1.48 -15.06 4.28
CA HIS A 185 0.12 -14.86 3.82
C HIS A 185 -0.88 -15.19 4.93
N LEU A 186 -1.92 -14.37 5.03
CA LEU A 186 -3.06 -14.56 5.91
C LEU A 186 -4.34 -14.59 5.07
N GLU A 187 -5.44 -15.02 5.67
CA GLU A 187 -6.74 -15.16 4.99
C GLU A 187 -7.19 -13.86 4.30
N ASN A 188 -7.05 -12.73 5.01
CA ASN A 188 -7.56 -11.43 4.55
C ASN A 188 -6.44 -10.40 4.35
N GLY A 189 -5.18 -10.82 4.39
CA GLY A 189 -4.07 -9.89 4.28
C GLY A 189 -2.70 -10.53 4.18
N ARG A 190 -1.68 -9.70 4.36
CA ARG A 190 -0.28 -10.12 4.30
C ARG A 190 0.57 -9.41 5.34
N LEU A 191 1.57 -10.13 5.83
CA LEU A 191 2.68 -9.59 6.61
C LEU A 191 3.97 -9.70 5.79
N LEU A 192 4.79 -8.65 5.85
CA LEU A 192 6.03 -8.57 5.10
C LEU A 192 7.09 -7.81 5.91
N LYS A 193 8.25 -8.43 6.16
CA LYS A 193 9.45 -7.73 6.64
C LYS A 193 10.39 -7.48 5.47
N VAL A 194 10.86 -6.24 5.36
CA VAL A 194 11.93 -5.82 4.45
C VAL A 194 13.22 -5.73 5.26
N SER A 195 14.23 -6.51 4.87
CA SER A 195 15.56 -6.49 5.49
C SER A 195 16.62 -6.19 4.43
N GLY A 196 17.43 -5.15 4.64
CA GLY A 196 18.45 -4.74 3.68
C GLY A 196 19.33 -3.60 4.19
N LEU A 197 19.96 -2.89 3.26
CA LEU A 197 20.71 -1.66 3.56
C LEU A 197 19.81 -0.43 3.34
N PRO A 198 19.90 0.62 4.18
CA PRO A 198 20.68 0.70 5.43
C PRO A 198 20.11 -0.26 6.50
N ALA A 199 20.83 -0.46 7.62
CA ALA A 199 20.53 -1.41 8.70
C ALA A 199 19.24 -1.09 9.50
N LEU A 200 18.15 -0.84 8.80
CA LEU A 200 16.80 -0.64 9.26
C LEU A 200 15.94 -1.67 8.53
N ALA A 201 15.01 -2.29 9.24
CA ALA A 201 14.01 -3.15 8.65
C ALA A 201 12.62 -2.55 8.82
N TYR A 202 11.74 -2.84 7.86
CA TYR A 202 10.34 -2.42 7.90
C TYR A 202 9.47 -3.66 7.99
N VAL A 203 8.56 -3.72 8.95
CA VAL A 203 7.49 -4.70 8.98
C VAL A 203 6.20 -4.02 8.54
N VAL A 204 5.60 -4.53 7.47
CA VAL A 204 4.39 -4.02 6.84
C VAL A 204 3.30 -5.06 6.99
N ALA A 205 2.11 -4.61 7.36
CA ALA A 205 0.90 -5.43 7.37
C ALA A 205 -0.19 -4.71 6.58
N TRP A 206 -0.95 -5.42 5.76
CA TRP A 206 -2.09 -4.84 5.06
C TRP A 206 -3.20 -5.83 4.78
N GLN A 207 -4.42 -5.30 4.69
CA GLN A 207 -5.65 -6.02 4.36
C GLN A 207 -5.89 -6.00 2.84
N TYR A 208 -6.36 -7.11 2.26
CA TYR A 208 -6.50 -7.25 0.81
C TYR A 208 -7.69 -6.48 0.21
N ASP A 209 -8.76 -6.28 0.98
CA ASP A 209 -10.03 -5.71 0.49
C ASP A 209 -9.94 -4.22 0.18
N ASN A 210 -9.24 -3.45 1.02
CA ASN A 210 -9.18 -1.99 0.94
C ASN A 210 -7.74 -1.45 0.95
N GLY A 211 -6.73 -2.32 1.06
CA GLY A 211 -5.33 -1.95 1.11
C GLY A 211 -4.94 -1.20 2.39
N ALA A 212 -5.80 -1.10 3.40
CA ALA A 212 -5.47 -0.46 4.66
C ALA A 212 -4.29 -1.19 5.32
N ALA A 213 -3.30 -0.41 5.75
CA ALA A 213 -2.02 -0.95 6.11
C ALA A 213 -1.40 -0.22 7.31
N THR A 214 -0.43 -0.89 7.90
CA THR A 214 0.44 -0.33 8.93
C THR A 214 1.90 -0.67 8.64
N VAL A 215 2.78 0.25 9.05
CA VAL A 215 4.23 0.10 8.93
C VAL A 215 4.88 0.25 10.29
N ARG A 216 5.88 -0.59 10.56
CA ARG A 216 6.73 -0.50 11.74
C ARG A 216 8.20 -0.58 11.34
N MET A 217 8.97 0.42 11.73
CA MET A 217 10.43 0.30 11.73
C MET A 217 10.86 -0.63 12.87
N VAL A 218 11.74 -1.57 12.55
CA VAL A 218 12.34 -2.50 13.52
C VAL A 218 13.85 -2.52 13.34
N ALA A 219 14.55 -2.99 14.38
CA ALA A 219 15.95 -3.33 14.25
C ALA A 219 16.11 -4.42 13.16
N PRO A 220 17.22 -4.40 12.40
CA PRO A 220 17.46 -5.32 11.28
C PRO A 220 17.36 -6.80 11.70
#